data_AF-I1C6D2-F1
#
_entry.id   AF-I1C6D2-F1
#
_cell.length_a   1.000
_cell.length_b   1.000
_cell.length_c   1.000
_cell.angle_alpha   90.00
_cell.angle_beta   90.00
_cell.angle_gamma   90.00
#
_symmetry.space_group_name_H-M   'P 1'
#
loop_
_entity.id
_entity.type
_entity.pdbx_description
1 polymer ?
#
loop_
_entity_poly.entity_id
_entity_poly.type
_entity_poly.pdbx_seq_one_letter_code
_entity_poly.pdbx_strand_id
1 'polypeptide(L)'
;MKTIPELNYETDWKFITVQIGTIEVCVSCAPIFKKQVSPETYSTNVEEMLEYVRNNIPNTIVNLIGLFNVSNIFPWTENKPYCHASLFGFTQVNRFECPCAANSKYIPKLSGVAACN
;
A
#
# COMPACT_ATOMS: atom_id res chain seq x y z
N MET A 1 14.97 6.02 20.55
CA MET A 1 15.61 6.25 19.23
C MET A 1 17.03 5.71 19.30
N LYS A 2 17.50 4.99 18.28
CA LYS A 2 18.93 4.63 18.21
C LYS A 2 19.73 5.89 17.87
N THR A 3 20.80 6.15 18.61
CA THR A 3 21.71 7.27 18.34
C THR A 3 22.86 6.78 17.46
N ILE A 4 23.10 7.50 16.36
CA ILE A 4 24.26 7.30 15.49
C ILE A 4 25.21 8.47 15.81
N PRO A 5 26.38 8.23 16.43
CA PRO A 5 27.23 9.30 16.96
C PRO A 5 27.68 10.34 15.93
N GLU A 6 27.80 9.94 14.66
CA GLU A 6 28.26 10.78 13.56
C GLU A 6 27.10 11.42 12.75
N LEU A 7 25.85 11.16 13.12
CA LEU A 7 24.68 11.66 12.40
C LEU A 7 24.22 13.00 12.98
N ASN A 8 24.18 14.03 12.15
CA ASN A 8 23.52 15.29 12.46
C ASN A 8 22.11 15.31 11.87
N TYR A 9 21.10 15.11 12.72
CA TYR A 9 19.71 15.09 12.28
C TYR A 9 19.25 16.39 11.60
N GLU A 10 19.84 17.56 11.87
CA GLU A 10 19.38 18.80 11.24
C GLU A 10 19.94 18.96 9.83
N THR A 11 21.22 18.61 9.63
CA THR A 11 21.94 18.92 8.39
C THR A 11 22.03 17.75 7.42
N ASP A 12 22.03 16.51 7.92
CA ASP A 12 22.25 15.35 7.07
C ASP A 12 20.99 15.04 6.26
N TRP A 13 21.18 14.49 5.06
CA TRP A 13 20.08 14.14 4.18
C TRP A 13 19.39 12.83 4.61
N LYS A 14 18.05 12.83 4.59
CA LYS A 14 17.23 11.63 4.85
C LYS A 14 16.63 11.19 3.52
N PHE A 15 16.70 9.90 3.27
CA PHE A 15 16.02 9.29 2.14
C PHE A 15 14.86 8.46 2.66
N ILE A 16 13.64 8.90 2.38
CA ILE A 16 12.41 8.22 2.80
C ILE A 16 11.79 7.59 1.57
N THR A 17 11.62 6.27 1.61
CA THR A 17 10.84 5.56 0.59
C THR A 17 9.45 5.29 1.14
N VAL A 18 8.43 5.73 0.39
CA VAL A 18 7.03 5.52 0.76
C VAL A 18 6.37 4.63 -0.29
N GLN A 19 5.78 3.54 0.19
CA GLN A 19 4.92 2.66 -0.60
C GLN A 19 3.68 2.36 0.24
N ILE A 20 2.56 3.01 -0.07
CA ILE A 20 1.28 2.90 0.65
C ILE A 20 0.15 2.70 -0.34
N GLY A 21 -1.00 2.16 0.08
CA GLY A 21 -2.21 2.01 -0.74
C GLY A 21 -2.56 0.57 -1.14
N THR A 22 -1.68 -0.41 -0.97
CA THR A 22 -1.97 -1.81 -1.37
C THR A 22 -3.03 -2.46 -0.48
N ILE A 23 -3.02 -2.13 0.81
CA ILE A 23 -4.02 -2.57 1.77
C ILE A 23 -5.35 -1.90 1.46
N GLU A 24 -5.35 -0.60 1.19
CA GLU A 24 -6.51 0.21 0.81
C GLU A 24 -7.18 -0.37 -0.44
N VAL A 25 -6.41 -0.67 -1.48
CA VAL A 25 -6.91 -1.36 -2.68
C VAL A 25 -7.61 -2.67 -2.32
N CYS A 26 -7.04 -3.45 -1.41
CA CYS A 26 -7.61 -4.72 -0.97
C CYS A 26 -8.91 -4.57 -0.17
N VAL A 27 -8.93 -3.67 0.82
CA VAL A 27 -10.10 -3.46 1.69
C VAL A 27 -11.21 -2.63 1.03
N SER A 28 -10.94 -1.99 -0.12
CA SER A 28 -11.94 -1.25 -0.91
C SER A 28 -13.19 -2.05 -1.25
N CYS A 29 -13.06 -3.39 -1.29
CA CYS A 29 -14.14 -4.31 -1.57
C CYS A 29 -14.99 -4.67 -0.34
N ALA A 30 -14.54 -4.31 0.85
CA ALA A 30 -15.28 -4.49 2.09
C ALA A 30 -16.31 -3.34 2.24
N PRO A 31 -17.61 -3.65 2.37
CA PRO A 31 -18.65 -2.63 2.49
C PRO A 31 -18.44 -1.64 3.64
N ILE A 32 -17.81 -2.09 4.73
CA ILE A 32 -17.52 -1.30 5.93
C ILE A 32 -16.46 -0.20 5.71
N PHE A 33 -15.60 -0.35 4.70
CA PHE A 33 -14.51 0.58 4.38
C PHE A 33 -14.75 1.42 3.12
N LYS A 34 -15.90 1.23 2.45
CA LYS A 34 -16.21 1.87 1.16
C LYS A 34 -16.24 3.40 1.21
N LYS A 35 -16.48 4.00 2.39
CA LYS A 35 -16.51 5.47 2.55
C LYS A 35 -15.13 6.06 2.85
N GLN A 36 -14.20 5.25 3.34
CA GLN A 36 -12.84 5.64 3.73
C GLN A 36 -11.82 5.38 2.63
N VAL A 37 -12.20 4.58 1.62
CA VAL A 37 -11.30 4.12 0.58
C VAL A 37 -11.83 4.58 -0.77
N SER A 38 -11.25 5.67 -1.28
CA SER A 38 -11.44 6.17 -2.64
C SER A 38 -10.12 6.73 -3.18
N PRO A 39 -9.97 6.88 -4.52
CA PRO A 39 -8.80 7.52 -5.11
C PRO A 39 -8.55 8.94 -4.55
N GLU A 40 -9.62 9.69 -4.28
CA GLU A 40 -9.54 11.04 -3.73
C GLU A 40 -9.01 11.02 -2.29
N THR A 41 -9.57 10.16 -1.42
CA THR A 41 -9.08 10.01 -0.04
C THR A 41 -7.62 9.53 -0.03
N TYR A 42 -7.23 8.64 -0.94
CA TYR A 42 -5.85 8.21 -1.08
C TYR A 42 -4.93 9.38 -1.46
N SER A 43 -5.30 10.18 -2.49
CA SER A 43 -4.51 11.34 -2.92
C SER A 43 -4.34 12.35 -1.80
N THR A 44 -5.44 12.71 -1.11
CA THR A 44 -5.39 13.64 0.03
C THR A 44 -4.49 13.13 1.15
N ASN A 45 -4.61 11.86 1.53
CA ASN A 45 -3.75 11.30 2.58
C ASN A 45 -2.27 11.26 2.20
N VAL A 46 -1.95 10.99 0.94
CA VAL A 46 -0.56 11.04 0.43
C VAL A 46 -0.03 12.47 0.50
N GLU A 47 -0.80 13.45 0.03
CA GLU A 47 -0.44 14.88 0.07
C GLU A 47 -0.21 15.37 1.51
N GLU A 48 -1.12 15.06 2.43
CA GLU A 48 -0.99 15.42 3.85
C GLU A 48 0.25 14.79 4.49
N MET A 49 0.55 13.54 4.17
CA MET A 49 1.76 12.85 4.65
C MET A 49 3.03 13.51 4.10
N LEU A 50 3.06 13.88 2.81
CA LEU A 50 4.21 14.56 2.19
C LEU A 50 4.42 15.95 2.80
N GLU A 51 3.35 16.71 3.04
CA GLU A 51 3.43 18.01 3.71
C GLU A 51 3.87 17.86 5.17
N TYR A 52 3.43 16.82 5.88
CA TYR A 52 3.95 16.52 7.22
C TYR A 52 5.45 16.25 7.19
N VAL A 53 5.94 15.41 6.28
CA VAL A 53 7.38 15.13 6.12
C VAL A 53 8.15 16.40 5.80
N ARG A 54 7.67 17.20 4.84
CA ARG A 54 8.29 18.46 4.43
C ARG A 54 8.42 19.44 5.60
N ASN A 55 7.42 19.53 6.46
CA ASN A 55 7.37 20.49 7.56
C ASN A 55 8.13 20.03 8.82
N ASN A 56 8.35 18.72 9.00
CA ASN A 56 8.89 18.16 10.26
C ASN A 56 10.25 17.46 10.09
N ILE A 57 10.68 17.13 8.87
CA ILE A 57 11.93 16.40 8.62
C ILE A 57 12.83 17.21 7.67
N PRO A 58 13.86 17.90 8.19
CA PRO A 58 14.72 18.74 7.38
C PRO A 58 15.54 17.90 6.39
N ASN A 59 15.96 18.48 5.27
CA ASN A 59 16.85 17.86 4.27
C ASN A 59 16.40 16.45 3.87
N THR A 60 15.18 16.34 3.33
CA THR A 60 14.58 15.05 2.99
C THR A 60 14.41 14.90 1.48
N ILE A 61 14.77 13.74 0.96
CA ILE A 61 14.37 13.26 -0.36
C ILE A 61 13.32 12.17 -0.14
N VAL A 62 12.14 12.36 -0.71
CA VAL A 62 11.07 11.35 -0.68
C VAL A 62 11.02 10.64 -2.03
N ASN A 63 11.19 9.33 -1.99
CA ASN A 63 10.91 8.43 -3.11
C ASN A 63 9.50 7.84 -2.94
N LEU A 64 8.52 8.43 -3.60
CA LEU A 64 7.14 7.96 -3.59
C LEU A 64 6.97 6.86 -4.66
N ILE A 65 6.74 5.63 -4.22
CA ILE A 65 6.57 4.47 -5.10
C ILE A 65 5.08 4.31 -5.40
N GLY A 66 4.74 4.30 -6.69
CA GLY A 66 3.38 4.07 -7.16
C GLY A 66 2.86 2.67 -6.83
N LEU A 67 1.53 2.55 -6.82
CA LEU A 67 0.87 1.27 -6.62
C LEU A 67 1.10 0.33 -7.80
N PHE A 68 1.47 -0.91 -7.49
CA PHE A 68 1.41 -1.97 -8.49
C PHE A 68 -0.05 -2.43 -8.68
N ASN A 69 -0.33 -3.04 -9.82
CA ASN A 69 -1.65 -3.57 -10.09
C ASN A 69 -1.91 -4.83 -9.24
N VAL A 70 -2.57 -4.64 -8.08
CA VAL A 70 -2.91 -5.71 -7.13
C VAL A 70 -3.76 -6.81 -7.79
N SER A 71 -4.60 -6.48 -8.78
CA SER A 71 -5.43 -7.46 -9.48
C SER A 71 -4.61 -8.53 -10.22
N ASN A 72 -3.40 -8.18 -10.67
CA ASN A 72 -2.51 -9.09 -11.40
C ASN A 72 -1.82 -10.11 -10.50
N ILE A 73 -1.70 -9.84 -9.18
CA ILE A 73 -1.01 -10.75 -8.26
C ILE A 73 -1.71 -12.12 -8.25
N PHE A 74 -3.03 -12.14 -8.11
CA PHE A 74 -3.80 -13.38 -7.97
C PHE A 74 -3.67 -14.35 -9.15
N PRO A 75 -3.87 -13.94 -10.42
CA PRO A 75 -3.66 -14.85 -11.55
C PRO A 75 -2.18 -15.24 -11.73
N TRP A 76 -1.22 -14.38 -11.39
CA TRP A 76 0.21 -14.70 -11.50
C TRP A 76 0.67 -15.73 -10.46
N THR A 77 -0.01 -15.80 -9.31
CA THR A 77 0.39 -16.66 -8.19
C THR A 77 -0.45 -17.94 -8.06
N GLU A 78 -1.59 -18.05 -8.77
CA GLU A 78 -2.58 -19.13 -8.64
C GLU A 78 -1.98 -20.55 -8.67
N ASN A 79 -0.94 -20.77 -9.48
CA ASN A 79 -0.32 -22.08 -9.68
C ASN A 79 1.15 -22.12 -9.23
N LYS A 80 1.57 -21.20 -8.37
CA LYS A 80 2.95 -21.14 -7.88
C LYS A 80 3.05 -21.87 -6.53
N PRO A 81 3.88 -22.92 -6.41
CA PRO A 81 3.97 -23.71 -5.18
C PRO A 81 4.47 -22.88 -3.97
N TYR A 82 5.26 -21.82 -4.22
CA TYR A 82 5.72 -20.89 -3.18
C TYR A 82 4.65 -19.86 -2.76
N CYS A 83 3.53 -19.77 -3.49
CA CYS A 83 2.47 -18.78 -3.28
C CYS A 83 1.10 -19.45 -3.05
N HIS A 84 1.11 -20.65 -2.47
CA HIS A 84 -0.11 -21.40 -2.19
C HIS A 84 -0.75 -20.89 -0.88
N ALA A 85 -1.92 -20.25 -0.99
CA ALA A 85 -2.70 -19.84 0.17
C ALA A 85 -3.27 -21.06 0.92
N SER A 86 -2.47 -21.70 1.77
CA SER A 86 -2.85 -22.85 2.61
C SER A 86 -3.59 -22.40 3.87
N LEU A 87 -4.67 -23.07 4.30
CA LEU A 87 -5.52 -22.71 5.47
C LEU A 87 -4.78 -22.44 6.79
N PHE A 88 -3.52 -22.90 6.87
CA PHE A 88 -2.64 -22.78 8.04
C PHE A 88 -1.30 -22.09 7.72
N GLY A 89 -1.14 -21.54 6.51
CA GLY A 89 0.06 -20.81 6.10
C GLY A 89 -0.08 -19.31 6.34
N PHE A 90 1.05 -18.62 6.54
CA PHE A 90 1.11 -17.15 6.68
C PHE A 90 0.46 -16.38 5.51
N THR A 91 0.30 -17.02 4.34
CA THR A 91 -0.40 -16.50 3.16
C THR A 91 -1.93 -16.49 3.26
N GLN A 92 -2.53 -16.99 4.36
CA GLN A 92 -3.99 -17.02 4.56
C GLN A 92 -4.66 -15.65 4.61
N VAL A 93 -3.96 -14.65 5.14
CA VAL A 93 -4.58 -13.38 5.50
C VAL A 93 -5.00 -12.59 4.26
N ASN A 94 -4.37 -12.84 3.10
CA ASN A 94 -4.60 -12.11 1.87
C ASN A 94 -6.05 -12.20 1.36
N ARG A 95 -6.76 -13.33 1.54
CA ARG A 95 -8.18 -13.42 1.10
C ARG A 95 -9.15 -12.71 2.05
N PHE A 96 -8.81 -12.62 3.33
CA PHE A 96 -9.59 -11.86 4.31
C PHE A 96 -9.33 -10.35 4.18
N GLU A 97 -8.07 -9.96 3.99
CA GLU A 97 -7.66 -8.57 3.79
C GLU A 97 -8.07 -8.03 2.42
N CYS A 98 -8.14 -8.89 1.40
CA CYS A 98 -8.57 -8.54 0.04
C CYS A 98 -9.86 -9.31 -0.36
N PRO A 99 -11.06 -8.92 0.12
CA PRO A 99 -12.30 -9.67 -0.13
C PRO A 99 -12.63 -9.88 -1.62
N CYS A 100 -12.22 -8.96 -2.51
CA CYS A 100 -12.40 -9.13 -3.96
C CYS A 100 -11.62 -10.31 -4.54
N ALA A 101 -10.54 -10.76 -3.89
CA ALA A 101 -9.75 -11.89 -4.34
C ALA A 101 -10.37 -13.26 -4.03
N ALA A 102 -11.41 -13.30 -3.18
CA ALA A 102 -12.10 -14.53 -2.85
C ALA A 102 -12.88 -15.11 -4.05
N ASN A 103 -13.21 -14.27 -5.05
CA ASN A 103 -13.92 -14.69 -6.26
C ASN A 103 -13.32 -13.98 -7.48
N SER A 104 -12.91 -14.76 -8.49
CA SER A 104 -12.28 -14.25 -9.71
C SER A 104 -13.12 -13.19 -10.45
N LYS A 105 -14.45 -13.23 -10.32
CA LYS A 105 -15.37 -12.21 -10.86
C LYS A 105 -15.14 -10.81 -10.28
N TYR A 106 -14.61 -10.71 -9.06
CA TYR A 106 -14.42 -9.44 -8.36
C TYR A 106 -12.98 -8.92 -8.37
N ILE A 107 -12.00 -9.73 -8.77
CA ILE A 107 -10.60 -9.32 -8.92
C ILE A 107 -10.43 -8.03 -9.74
N PRO A 108 -11.12 -7.82 -10.88
CA PRO A 108 -11.00 -6.59 -11.66
C PRO A 108 -11.37 -5.30 -10.91
N LYS A 109 -12.15 -5.39 -9.82
CA LYS A 109 -12.52 -4.22 -9.01
C LYS A 109 -11.33 -3.62 -8.26
N LEU A 110 -10.28 -4.41 -8.01
CA LEU A 110 -9.06 -3.94 -7.35
C LEU A 110 -8.29 -2.92 -8.21
N SER A 111 -8.43 -2.98 -9.53
CA SER A 111 -7.76 -2.05 -10.45
C SER A 111 -8.38 -0.65 -10.43
N GLY A 112 -9.65 -0.52 -10.06
CA GLY A 112 -10.38 0.75 -10.12
C GLY A 112 -10.04 1.73 -9.00
N VAL A 113 -9.37 1.28 -7.94
CA VAL A 113 -9.05 2.09 -6.76
C VAL A 113 -7.64 2.69 -6.85
N ALA A 114 -6.77 2.09 -7.66
CA ALA A 114 -5.43 2.60 -7.94
C ALA A 114 -5.38 3.58 -9.13
N ALA A 115 -6.50 3.83 -9.79
CA ALA A 115 -6.58 4.74 -10.93
C ALA A 115 -6.87 6.17 -10.44
N CYS A 116 -5.85 7.03 -10.50
CA CYS A 116 -6.09 8.47 -10.55
C CYS A 116 -6.59 8.80 -11.97
N ASN A 117 -7.82 9.33 -12.09
CA ASN A 117 -8.32 9.91 -13.34
C ASN A 117 -7.80 11.34 -13.51
#